data_AF-A0A817EK37-F1
#
_entry.id   AF-A0A817EK37-F1
#
_cell.length_a   1.000
_cell.length_b   1.000
_cell.length_c   1.000
_cell.angle_alpha   90.00
_cell.angle_beta   90.00
_cell.angle_gamma   90.00
#
_symmetry.space_group_name_H-M   'P 1'
#
loop_
_entity.id
_entity.type
_entity.pdbx_description
1 polymer ?
#
loop_
_entity_poly.entity_id
_entity_poly.type
_entity_poly.pdbx_seq_one_letter_code
_entity_poly.pdbx_strand_id
1 'polypeptide(L)'
;MSNESSDDNHHSKTKIIYVLAALLGVFLILTIVFAALYGVERNKTSTSEQTPTPTPGLTSGPTPTTDTTVNSDLCVTPYCIKAANYLLESIDKTAEPCENFFEFACGTWLKKNRIPDDAGSQDTINLLRNQLDSDIVGKYK
;
A
#
# COMPACT_ATOMS: atom_id res chain seq x y z
N MET A 1 -73.19 10.03 -18.06
CA MET A 1 -71.94 10.74 -18.38
C MET A 1 -71.10 10.79 -17.12
N SER A 2 -70.48 9.67 -16.72
CA SER A 2 -69.59 9.59 -15.54
C SER A 2 -69.19 8.14 -15.27
N ASN A 3 -68.29 7.56 -16.09
CA ASN A 3 -67.44 6.46 -15.62
C ASN A 3 -66.18 6.20 -16.46
N GLU A 4 -65.67 7.22 -17.18
CA GLU A 4 -64.40 7.09 -17.93
C GLU A 4 -63.18 7.56 -17.10
N SER A 5 -63.37 8.07 -15.87
CA SER A 5 -62.28 8.70 -15.08
C SER A 5 -61.62 7.77 -14.04
N SER A 6 -62.18 6.58 -13.80
CA SER A 6 -61.67 5.64 -12.79
C SER A 6 -60.62 4.65 -13.31
N ASP A 7 -60.65 4.29 -14.60
CA ASP A 7 -59.72 3.29 -15.17
C ASP A 7 -58.33 3.87 -15.51
N ASP A 8 -58.24 5.13 -15.94
CA ASP A 8 -56.94 5.81 -16.15
C ASP A 8 -56.17 6.02 -14.85
N ASN A 9 -56.90 6.21 -13.75
CA ASN A 9 -56.33 6.44 -12.43
C ASN A 9 -55.73 5.15 -11.85
N HIS A 10 -56.36 3.99 -12.12
CA HIS A 10 -55.87 2.70 -11.66
C HIS A 10 -54.63 2.24 -12.45
N HIS A 11 -54.63 2.45 -13.78
CA HIS A 11 -53.49 2.08 -14.63
C HIS A 11 -52.25 2.96 -14.38
N SER A 12 -52.45 4.27 -14.17
CA SER A 12 -51.37 5.21 -13.84
C SER A 12 -50.75 4.93 -12.46
N LYS A 13 -51.59 4.71 -11.43
CA LYS A 13 -51.10 4.37 -10.08
C LYS A 13 -50.33 3.05 -10.05
N THR A 14 -50.77 2.06 -10.80
CA THR A 14 -50.10 0.75 -10.88
C THR A 14 -48.71 0.88 -11.51
N LYS A 15 -48.57 1.64 -12.60
CA LYS A 15 -47.25 1.94 -13.21
C LYS A 15 -46.35 2.71 -12.25
N ILE A 16 -46.89 3.71 -11.54
CA ILE A 16 -46.13 4.48 -10.54
C ILE A 16 -45.63 3.57 -9.42
N ILE A 17 -46.48 2.67 -8.91
CA ILE A 17 -46.10 1.69 -7.89
C ILE A 17 -44.96 0.78 -8.38
N TYR A 18 -45.03 0.28 -9.62
CA TYR A 18 -43.97 -0.53 -10.19
C TYR A 18 -42.67 0.26 -10.40
N VAL A 19 -42.74 1.53 -10.82
CA VAL A 19 -41.57 2.40 -10.95
C VAL A 19 -40.94 2.68 -9.59
N LEU A 20 -41.73 2.95 -8.56
CA LEU A 20 -41.23 3.15 -7.19
C LEU A 20 -40.60 1.86 -6.62
N ALA A 21 -41.24 0.71 -6.83
CA ALA A 21 -40.70 -0.58 -6.43
C ALA A 21 -39.39 -0.90 -7.17
N ALA A 22 -39.30 -0.58 -8.47
CA ALA A 22 -38.08 -0.73 -9.24
C ALA A 22 -36.97 0.21 -8.76
N LEU A 23 -37.28 1.48 -8.45
CA LEU A 23 -36.31 2.44 -7.92
C LEU A 23 -35.81 2.05 -6.53
N LEU A 24 -36.69 1.57 -5.65
CA LEU A 24 -36.31 1.05 -4.33
C LEU A 24 -35.45 -0.22 -4.48
N GLY A 25 -35.81 -1.11 -5.41
CA GLY A 25 -35.01 -2.30 -5.72
C GLY A 25 -33.62 -1.94 -6.24
N VAL A 26 -33.52 -1.00 -7.19
CA VAL A 26 -32.24 -0.50 -7.72
C VAL A 26 -31.42 0.17 -6.62
N PHE A 27 -32.04 0.99 -5.77
CA PHE A 27 -31.35 1.63 -4.64
C PHE A 27 -30.80 0.60 -3.65
N LEU A 28 -31.58 -0.42 -3.30
CA LEU A 28 -31.11 -1.53 -2.44
C LEU A 28 -29.97 -2.33 -3.09
N ILE A 29 -30.02 -2.55 -4.40
CA ILE A 29 -28.93 -3.24 -5.11
C ILE A 29 -27.66 -2.37 -5.08
N LEU A 30 -27.78 -1.06 -5.35
CA LEU A 30 -26.65 -0.13 -5.32
C LEU A 30 -26.00 -0.03 -3.94
N THR A 31 -26.79 -0.01 -2.86
CA THR A 31 -26.25 0.02 -1.49
C THR A 31 -25.52 -1.27 -1.13
N ILE A 32 -26.02 -2.44 -1.54
CA ILE A 32 -25.33 -3.73 -1.32
C ILE A 32 -24.00 -3.77 -2.08
N VAL A 33 -23.99 -3.34 -3.35
CA VAL A 33 -22.76 -3.30 -4.17
C VAL A 33 -21.74 -2.36 -3.54
N PHE A 34 -22.16 -1.17 -3.11
CA PHE A 34 -21.28 -0.22 -2.43
C PHE A 34 -20.76 -0.80 -1.10
N ALA A 35 -21.62 -1.38 -0.26
CA ALA A 35 -21.19 -2.03 0.99
C ALA A 35 -20.20 -3.18 0.75
N ALA A 36 -20.37 -3.97 -0.31
CA ALA A 36 -19.44 -5.02 -0.69
C ALA A 36 -18.09 -4.44 -1.14
N LEU A 37 -18.09 -3.43 -2.02
CA LEU A 37 -16.85 -2.79 -2.49
C LEU A 37 -16.08 -2.11 -1.34
N TYR A 38 -16.77 -1.39 -0.46
CA TYR A 38 -16.16 -0.77 0.72
C TYR A 38 -15.81 -1.78 1.82
N GLY A 39 -16.60 -2.84 1.99
CA GLY A 39 -16.38 -3.90 2.97
C GLY A 39 -15.22 -4.82 2.60
N VAL A 40 -14.99 -5.04 1.30
CA VAL A 40 -13.80 -5.75 0.79
C VAL A 40 -12.52 -4.98 1.12
N GLU A 41 -12.57 -3.65 1.16
CA GLU A 41 -11.44 -2.81 1.62
C GLU A 41 -11.21 -2.92 3.14
N ARG A 42 -12.29 -3.05 3.94
CA ARG A 42 -12.21 -3.18 5.42
C ARG A 42 -11.80 -4.58 5.87
N ASN A 43 -12.09 -5.63 5.09
CA ASN A 43 -11.70 -7.00 5.42
C ASN A 43 -10.18 -7.24 5.27
N LYS A 44 -9.44 -6.31 4.65
CA LYS A 44 -7.97 -6.35 4.63
C LYS A 44 -7.31 -5.83 5.91
N THR A 45 -8.08 -5.35 6.89
CA THR A 45 -7.51 -4.74 8.10
C THR A 45 -8.12 -5.33 9.36
N SER A 46 -7.84 -6.61 9.63
CA SER A 46 -7.83 -7.21 10.97
C SER A 46 -7.09 -8.56 10.94
N THR A 47 -5.85 -8.56 10.44
CA THR A 47 -4.87 -9.56 10.84
C THR A 47 -3.79 -8.81 11.62
N SER A 48 -3.89 -8.96 12.94
CA SER A 48 -2.78 -8.87 13.90
C SER A 48 -1.91 -7.62 13.82
N GLU A 49 -2.35 -6.55 14.50
CA GLU A 49 -1.34 -5.71 15.17
C GLU A 49 -0.88 -6.50 16.40
N GLN A 50 0.23 -7.17 16.18
CA GLN A 50 1.00 -7.88 17.17
C GLN A 50 1.36 -6.89 18.26
N THR A 51 0.78 -7.07 19.45
CA THR A 51 1.37 -6.57 20.69
C THR A 51 2.85 -6.98 20.66
N PRO A 52 3.82 -6.06 20.75
CA PRO A 52 5.20 -6.44 20.97
C PRO A 52 5.25 -7.13 22.33
N THR A 53 5.18 -8.45 22.29
CA THR A 53 5.62 -9.29 23.40
C THR A 53 7.07 -8.89 23.65
N PRO A 54 7.46 -8.51 24.87
CA PRO A 54 8.87 -8.37 25.19
C PRO A 54 9.47 -9.78 25.11
N THR A 55 9.99 -10.14 23.94
CA THR A 55 10.86 -11.30 23.79
C THR A 55 12.08 -11.05 24.66
N PRO A 56 12.37 -11.89 25.67
CA PRO A 56 13.65 -11.86 26.34
C PRO A 56 14.72 -12.28 25.34
N GLY A 57 15.55 -11.32 24.92
CA GLY A 57 16.86 -11.58 24.31
C GLY A 57 16.84 -12.13 22.89
N LEU A 58 16.89 -11.23 21.91
CA LEU A 58 17.83 -11.48 20.82
C LEU A 58 19.21 -11.48 21.45
N THR A 59 19.87 -12.62 21.44
CA THR A 59 21.26 -12.76 21.82
C THR A 59 22.05 -11.72 21.03
N SER A 60 22.58 -10.76 21.76
CA SER A 60 23.60 -9.84 21.31
C SER A 60 24.65 -10.66 20.55
N GLY A 61 24.87 -10.33 19.28
CA GLY A 61 26.20 -10.48 18.71
C GLY A 61 27.23 -9.86 19.67
N PRO A 62 28.49 -10.31 19.63
CA PRO A 62 29.47 -10.00 20.66
C PRO A 62 29.46 -8.50 20.98
N THR A 63 29.25 -8.24 22.26
CA THR A 63 29.31 -6.95 22.94
C THR A 63 30.34 -6.01 22.30
N PRO A 64 30.04 -4.70 22.12
CA PRO A 64 31.06 -3.73 21.75
C PRO A 64 32.07 -3.61 22.89
N THR A 65 33.14 -4.39 22.81
CA THR A 65 34.35 -4.14 23.58
C THR A 65 35.04 -2.95 22.95
N THR A 66 34.98 -1.83 23.66
CA THR A 66 35.89 -0.69 23.47
C THR A 66 37.32 -1.19 23.70
N ASP A 67 37.98 -1.70 22.66
CA ASP A 67 39.43 -1.56 22.53
C ASP A 67 39.91 -1.79 21.09
N THR A 68 40.46 -0.74 20.50
CA THR A 68 41.48 -0.70 19.45
C THR A 68 41.83 -2.03 18.74
N THR A 69 41.04 -2.47 17.75
CA THR A 69 41.53 -3.30 16.63
C THR A 69 40.68 -3.07 15.37
N VAL A 70 40.88 -1.92 14.73
CA VAL A 70 40.26 -1.61 13.43
C VAL A 70 40.97 -2.41 12.35
N ASN A 71 40.48 -3.61 11.98
CA ASN A 71 40.38 -4.04 10.57
C ASN A 71 39.94 -5.49 10.30
N SER A 72 39.81 -6.40 11.27
CA SER A 72 39.52 -7.81 10.93
C SER A 72 38.03 -8.11 10.69
N ASP A 73 37.11 -7.28 11.16
CA ASP A 73 35.66 -7.50 11.07
C ASP A 73 34.95 -6.70 9.96
N LEU A 74 35.69 -5.88 9.20
CA LEU A 74 35.08 -5.07 8.15
C LEU A 74 34.97 -5.86 6.84
N CYS A 75 33.74 -6.09 6.37
CA CYS A 75 33.53 -6.68 5.07
C CYS A 75 33.87 -5.68 3.95
N VAL A 76 34.95 -5.95 3.22
CA VAL A 76 35.39 -5.15 2.06
C VAL A 76 35.19 -5.87 0.73
N THR A 77 34.33 -6.90 0.69
CA THR A 77 33.96 -7.53 -0.58
C THR A 77 33.22 -6.53 -1.48
N PRO A 78 33.28 -6.67 -2.81
CA PRO A 78 32.57 -5.78 -3.73
C PRO A 78 31.06 -5.69 -3.44
N TYR A 79 30.44 -6.80 -2.99
CA TYR A 79 29.05 -6.83 -2.58
C TYR A 79 28.78 -5.97 -1.35
N CYS A 80 29.62 -6.08 -0.31
CA CYS A 80 29.48 -5.28 0.90
C CYS A 80 29.64 -3.79 0.61
N ILE A 81 30.64 -3.41 -0.19
CA ILE A 81 30.84 -2.00 -0.58
C ILE A 81 29.64 -1.48 -1.37
N LYS A 82 29.10 -2.27 -2.31
CA LYS A 82 27.92 -1.90 -3.09
C LYS A 82 26.68 -1.72 -2.21
N ALA A 83 26.44 -2.65 -1.28
CA ALA A 83 25.32 -2.57 -0.35
C ALA A 83 25.45 -1.37 0.60
N ALA A 84 26.64 -1.11 1.12
CA ALA A 84 26.91 0.03 1.99
C ALA A 84 26.68 1.36 1.27
N ASN A 85 27.13 1.49 0.02
CA ASN A 85 26.87 2.68 -0.79
C ASN A 85 25.37 2.86 -1.07
N TYR A 86 24.67 1.80 -1.46
CA TYR A 86 23.22 1.86 -1.67
C TYR A 86 22.46 2.34 -0.42
N LEU A 87 22.84 1.83 0.76
CA LEU A 87 22.27 2.27 2.03
C LEU A 87 22.56 3.75 2.28
N LEU A 88 23.82 4.17 2.17
CA LEU A 88 24.24 5.56 2.39
C LEU A 88 23.56 6.55 1.45
N GLU A 89 23.23 6.13 0.22
CA GLU A 89 22.52 6.95 -0.74
C GLU A 89 21.00 7.06 -0.48
N SER A 90 20.46 6.18 0.36
CA SER A 90 19.03 6.06 0.65
C SER A 90 18.63 6.75 1.96
N ILE A 91 19.52 6.75 2.97
CA ILE A 91 19.25 7.36 4.29
C ILE A 91 19.30 8.89 4.25
N ASP A 92 18.51 9.54 5.09
CA ASP A 92 18.58 10.97 5.38
C ASP A 92 19.14 11.21 6.79
N LYS A 93 20.42 11.57 6.86
CA LYS A 93 21.11 11.85 8.14
C LYS A 93 20.66 13.15 8.82
N THR A 94 19.80 13.94 8.18
CA THR A 94 19.25 15.17 8.79
C THR A 94 18.01 14.89 9.63
N ALA A 95 17.39 13.71 9.46
CA ALA A 95 16.27 13.27 10.29
C ALA A 95 16.78 12.52 11.52
N GLU A 96 16.19 12.83 12.69
CA GLU A 96 16.50 12.15 13.95
C GLU A 96 15.88 10.74 13.96
N PRO A 97 16.69 9.66 14.07
CA PRO A 97 16.19 8.28 13.99
C PRO A 97 15.18 7.91 15.09
N CYS A 98 15.33 8.52 16.27
CA CYS A 98 14.45 8.26 17.42
C CYS A 98 13.07 8.92 17.26
N GLU A 99 12.97 9.97 16.45
CA GLU A 99 11.73 10.73 16.22
C GLU A 99 11.00 10.21 14.98
N ASN A 100 11.73 9.99 13.88
CA ASN A 100 11.16 9.45 12.64
C ASN A 100 12.17 8.55 11.93
N PHE A 101 12.21 7.28 12.34
CA PHE A 101 13.09 6.29 11.75
C PHE A 101 12.83 6.08 10.24
N PHE A 102 11.59 6.27 9.78
CA PHE A 102 11.25 6.13 8.38
C PHE A 102 11.90 7.23 7.53
N GLU A 103 11.82 8.48 7.95
CA GLU A 103 12.50 9.59 7.26
C GLU A 103 14.02 9.42 7.32
N PHE A 104 14.56 9.01 8.47
CA PHE A 104 15.99 8.70 8.57
C PHE A 104 16.42 7.59 7.60
N ALA A 105 15.67 6.48 7.52
CA ALA A 105 16.06 5.33 6.72
C ALA A 105 15.82 5.53 5.21
N CYS A 106 14.77 6.28 4.84
CA CYS A 106 14.26 6.34 3.46
C CYS A 106 14.15 7.76 2.89
N GLY A 107 14.35 8.81 3.68
CA GLY A 107 14.05 10.20 3.28
C GLY A 107 14.80 10.65 2.03
N THR A 108 16.07 10.27 1.89
CA THR A 108 16.84 10.57 0.66
C THR A 108 16.36 9.72 -0.52
N TRP A 109 15.99 8.46 -0.29
CA TRP A 109 15.44 7.59 -1.33
C TRP A 109 14.14 8.17 -1.91
N LEU A 110 13.23 8.65 -1.05
CA LEU A 110 11.97 9.29 -1.46
C LEU A 110 12.20 10.56 -2.29
N LYS A 111 13.22 11.36 -1.95
CA LYS A 111 13.60 12.57 -2.70
C LYS A 111 14.12 12.23 -4.11
N LYS A 112 14.81 11.10 -4.27
CA LYS A 112 15.39 10.66 -5.55
C LYS A 112 14.42 9.87 -6.43
N ASN A 113 13.47 9.15 -5.83
CA ASN A 113 12.59 8.20 -6.53
C ASN A 113 11.14 8.68 -6.45
N ARG A 114 10.81 9.70 -7.25
CA ARG A 114 9.42 10.17 -7.36
C ARG A 114 8.56 9.13 -8.06
N ILE A 115 7.29 9.08 -7.68
CA ILE A 115 6.29 8.23 -8.33
C ILE A 115 6.11 8.72 -9.78
N PRO A 116 6.33 7.87 -10.79
CA PRO A 116 6.10 8.22 -12.18
C PRO A 116 4.60 8.30 -12.50
N ASP A 117 4.24 9.03 -13.55
CA ASP A 117 2.84 9.38 -13.87
C ASP A 117 1.95 8.15 -14.17
N ASP A 118 2.55 7.02 -14.54
CA ASP A 118 1.89 5.77 -14.87
C ASP A 118 1.79 4.78 -13.69
N ALA A 119 2.32 5.15 -12.51
CA ALA A 119 2.34 4.29 -11.34
C ALA A 119 1.55 4.87 -10.16
N GLY A 120 0.89 4.00 -9.39
CA GLY A 120 0.21 4.38 -8.15
C GLY A 120 1.14 4.49 -6.93
N SER A 121 2.28 3.78 -6.96
CA SER A 121 3.31 3.86 -5.93
C SER A 121 4.67 3.50 -6.49
N GLN A 122 5.72 4.05 -5.88
CA GLN A 122 7.09 3.73 -6.21
C GLN A 122 7.80 3.33 -4.92
N ASP A 123 8.14 2.05 -4.84
CA ASP A 123 8.92 1.45 -3.77
C ASP A 123 10.10 0.67 -4.39
N THR A 124 11.06 0.24 -3.58
CA THR A 124 12.24 -0.51 -4.06
C THR A 124 11.86 -1.75 -4.86
N ILE A 125 10.77 -2.44 -4.51
CA ILE A 125 10.34 -3.64 -5.24
C ILE A 125 9.80 -3.28 -6.63
N ASN A 126 9.05 -2.19 -6.77
CA ASN A 126 8.57 -1.72 -8.07
C ASN A 126 9.74 -1.25 -8.95
N LEU A 127 10.73 -0.58 -8.35
CA LEU A 127 11.96 -0.21 -9.04
C LEU A 127 12.68 -1.44 -9.61
N LEU A 128 12.84 -2.49 -8.80
CA LEU A 128 13.47 -3.74 -9.24
C LEU A 128 12.67 -4.47 -10.32
N ARG A 129 11.33 -4.47 -10.23
CA ARG A 129 10.46 -5.04 -11.27
C ARG A 129 10.62 -4.31 -12.60
N ASN A 130 10.57 -2.98 -12.58
CA ASN A 130 10.72 -2.15 -13.78
C ASN A 130 12.10 -2.39 -14.42
N GLN A 131 13.14 -2.53 -13.62
CA GLN A 131 14.48 -2.86 -14.11
C GLN A 131 14.53 -4.26 -14.73
N LEU A 132 13.93 -5.26 -14.07
CA LEU A 132 13.86 -6.63 -14.58
C LEU A 132 13.11 -6.68 -15.92
N ASP A 133 11.98 -5.99 -16.03
CA ASP A 133 11.17 -5.95 -17.26
C ASP A 133 11.95 -5.31 -18.41
N SER A 134 12.67 -4.21 -18.14
CA SER A 134 13.56 -3.57 -19.12
C SER A 134 14.67 -4.52 -19.58
N ASP A 135 15.29 -5.27 -18.66
CA ASP A 135 16.36 -6.21 -18.99
C ASP A 135 15.84 -7.41 -19.79
N ILE A 136 14.64 -7.91 -19.47
CA ILE A 136 13.97 -8.97 -20.23
C ILE A 136 13.70 -8.47 -21.65
N VAL A 137 13.01 -7.34 -21.81
CA VAL A 137 12.67 -6.79 -23.13
C VAL A 137 13.94 -6.49 -23.93
N GLY A 138 14.96 -5.93 -23.30
CA GLY A 138 16.25 -5.63 -23.94
C GLY A 138 17.01 -6.85 -24.43
N LYS A 139 16.82 -8.03 -23.79
CA LYS A 139 17.43 -9.29 -24.24
C LYS A 139 16.72 -9.94 -25.43
N TYR A 140 15.46 -9.62 -25.66
CA TYR A 140 14.64 -10.19 -26.74
C TYR A 140 14.46 -9.26 -27.94
N LYS A 141 15.26 -8.18 -28.01
CA LYS A 141 15.31 -7.23 -29.13
C LYS A 141 16.67 -7.31 -29.81
#